data_AF-A0A327JY21-F1
#
_entry.id   AF-A0A327JY21-F1
#
_cell.length_a   1.000
_cell.length_b   1.000
_cell.length_c   1.000
_cell.angle_alpha   90.00
_cell.angle_beta   90.00
_cell.angle_gamma   90.00
#
_symmetry.space_group_name_H-M   'P 1'
#
loop_
_entity.id
_entity.type
_entity.pdbx_description
1 polymer ?
#
loop_
_entity_poly.entity_id
_entity_poly.type
_entity_poly.pdbx_seq_one_letter_code
_entity_poly.pdbx_strand_id
1 'polypeptide(L)' 'AATGLPVATVTMSQVLGFSTIFLPYQAPPLAVAVQIGALPVREAVRACLILAALTIVLLWPLDVLWWMLLGRL' A
#
# COMPACT_ATOMS: atom_id res chain seq x y z
N ALA A 1 -12.55 -10.97 -20.22
CA ALA A 1 -12.34 -9.76 -19.41
C ALA A 1 -13.59 -9.54 -18.57
N ALA A 2 -13.54 -9.80 -17.26
CA ALA A 2 -14.72 -9.73 -16.39
C ALA A 2 -15.02 -8.30 -15.88
N THR A 3 -14.03 -7.41 -15.89
CA THR A 3 -14.11 -6.04 -15.31
C THR A 3 -14.18 -4.93 -16.36
N GLY A 4 -13.92 -5.20 -17.64
CA GLY A 4 -13.85 -4.18 -18.70
C GLY A 4 -12.63 -3.24 -18.65
N LEU A 5 -11.77 -3.35 -17.64
CA LEU A 5 -10.60 -2.49 -17.45
C LEU A 5 -9.42 -2.88 -18.35
N PRO A 6 -8.58 -1.91 -18.79
CA PRO A 6 -7.33 -2.20 -19.47
C PRO A 6 -6.39 -3.06 -18.62
N VAL A 7 -5.64 -3.97 -19.25
CA VAL A 7 -4.67 -4.83 -18.55
C VAL A 7 -3.64 -4.01 -17.77
N ALA A 8 -3.19 -2.88 -18.33
CA ALA A 8 -2.28 -1.96 -17.65
C ALA A 8 -2.87 -1.43 -16.32
N THR A 9 -4.15 -1.09 -16.30
CA THR A 9 -4.85 -0.60 -15.09
C THR A 9 -4.96 -1.70 -14.04
N VAL A 10 -5.20 -2.95 -14.45
CA VAL A 10 -5.21 -4.11 -13.55
C VAL A 10 -3.83 -4.40 -12.98
N THR A 11 -2.76 -4.28 -13.78
CA THR A 11 -1.39 -4.44 -13.28
C THR A 11 -0.98 -3.31 -12.34
N MET A 12 -1.39 -2.06 -12.64
CA MET A 12 -1.11 -0.91 -11.78
C MET A 12 -1.81 -1.02 -10.40
N SER A 13 -3.02 -1.56 -10.33
CA SER A 13 -3.71 -1.73 -9.04
C SER A 13 -3.01 -2.73 -8.11
N GLN A 14 -2.28 -3.71 -8.65
CA GLN A 14 -1.45 -4.61 -7.85
C GLN A 14 -0.33 -3.86 -7.13
N VAL A 15 0.21 -2.80 -7.74
CA VAL A 15 1.26 -1.96 -7.15
C VAL A 15 0.76 -1.28 -5.88
N LEU A 16 -0.48 -0.78 -5.89
CA LEU A 16 -1.14 -0.20 -4.71
C LEU A 16 -1.27 -1.23 -3.59
N GLY A 17 -1.62 -2.46 -3.94
CA GLY A 17 -1.78 -3.57 -2.98
C GLY A 17 -0.48 -3.93 -2.27
N PHE A 18 0.60 -4.25 -3.01
CA PHE A 18 1.84 -4.70 -2.38
C PHE A 18 2.59 -3.56 -1.66
N SER A 19 2.41 -2.31 -2.10
CA SER A 19 3.04 -1.15 -1.46
C SER A 19 2.37 -0.77 -0.13
N THR A 20 1.16 -1.26 0.12
CA THR A 20 0.42 -1.00 1.36
C THR A 20 0.78 -2.03 2.43
N ILE A 21 1.71 -1.66 3.31
CA ILE A 21 2.21 -2.54 4.38
C ILE A 21 1.35 -2.37 5.65
N PHE A 22 0.68 -3.44 6.08
CA PHE A 22 -0.09 -3.50 7.33
C PHE A 22 0.72 -4.03 8.51
N LEU A 23 1.65 -4.96 8.24
CA LEU A 23 2.47 -5.62 9.26
C LEU A 23 3.96 -5.51 8.94
N PRO A 24 4.82 -5.34 9.96
CA PRO A 24 6.27 -5.21 9.75
C PRO A 24 6.90 -6.35 8.96
N TYR A 25 6.38 -7.56 9.11
CA TYR A 25 6.90 -8.78 8.46
C TYR A 25 6.57 -8.89 6.97
N GLN A 26 5.71 -8.03 6.42
CA GLN A 26 5.44 -8.01 4.96
C GLN A 26 6.61 -7.45 4.16
N ALA A 27 7.49 -6.68 4.80
CA ALA A 27 8.69 -6.12 4.19
C ALA A 27 9.93 -6.51 5.01
N PRO A 28 10.81 -7.38 4.50
CA PRO A 28 12.02 -7.80 5.22
C PRO A 28 12.88 -6.64 5.75
N PRO A 29 13.09 -5.53 5.00
CA PRO A 29 13.84 -4.38 5.52
C PRO A 29 13.20 -3.76 6.76
N LEU A 30 11.86 -3.71 6.81
CA LEU A 30 11.11 -3.16 7.94
C LEU A 30 11.21 -4.09 9.16
N ALA A 31 11.09 -5.41 8.95
CA ALA A 31 11.29 -6.40 10.01
C ALA A 31 12.70 -6.33 10.62
N VAL A 32 13.73 -6.11 9.79
CA VAL A 32 15.11 -5.92 10.25
C VAL A 32 15.26 -4.60 11.03
N ALA A 33 14.64 -3.50 10.55
CA ALA A 33 14.69 -2.22 11.25
C ALA A 33 14.06 -2.29 12.67
N VAL A 34 12.94 -3.00 12.82
CA VAL A 34 12.31 -3.23 14.14
C VAL A 34 13.25 -3.98 15.08
N GLN A 35 13.97 -5.00 14.57
CA GLN A 35 14.93 -5.78 15.35
C GLN A 35 16.16 -4.96 15.75
N ILE A 36 16.77 -4.24 14.80
CA ILE A 36 17.95 -3.39 15.06
C ILE A 36 17.62 -2.26 16.04
N GLY A 37 16.43 -1.66 15.90
CA GLY A 37 15.97 -0.58 16.77
C GLY A 37 15.49 -1.04 18.16
N ALA A 38 15.48 -2.35 18.45
CA ALA A 38 14.89 -2.93 19.66
C ALA A 38 13.49 -2.38 19.98
N LEU A 39 12.72 -2.07 18.92
CA LEU A 39 11.41 -1.44 19.03
C LEU A 39 10.38 -2.47 19.51
N PRO A 40 9.48 -2.11 20.44
CA PRO A 40 8.36 -2.97 20.77
C PRO A 40 7.51 -3.19 19.51
N VAL A 41 7.31 -4.47 19.14
CA VAL A 41 6.58 -4.87 17.93
C VAL A 41 5.21 -4.22 17.83
N ARG A 42 4.55 -3.98 18.97
CA ARG A 42 3.27 -3.29 19.05
C ARG A 42 3.31 -1.86 18.47
N GLU A 43 4.35 -1.10 18.75
CA GLU A 43 4.48 0.27 18.22
C GLU A 43 4.77 0.24 16.72
N ALA A 44 5.59 -0.70 16.26
CA ALA A 44 5.84 -0.90 14.83
C ALA A 44 4.55 -1.27 14.07
N VAL A 45 3.76 -2.21 14.61
CA VAL A 45 2.45 -2.58 14.04
C VAL A 45 1.49 -1.38 14.05
N ARG A 46 1.42 -0.63 15.15
CA ARG A 46 0.58 0.57 15.24
C ARG A 46 0.96 1.59 14.17
N ALA A 47 2.25 1.85 13.97
CA ALA A 47 2.73 2.73 12.93
C ALA A 47 2.36 2.23 11.53
N CYS A 48 2.54 0.93 11.24
CA CYS A 48 2.15 0.32 9.97
C CYS A 48 0.65 0.47 9.71
N LEU A 49 -0.20 0.20 10.70
CA LEU A 49 -1.65 0.31 10.56
C LEU A 49 -2.12 1.75 10.33
N ILE A 50 -1.51 2.73 11.01
CA ILE A 50 -1.81 4.15 10.78
C ILE A 50 -1.43 4.53 9.35
N LEU A 51 -0.22 4.16 8.91
CA LEU A 51 0.24 4.41 7.54
C LEU A 51 -0.64 3.72 6.50
N ALA A 52 -0.99 2.45 6.70
CA ALA A 52 -1.88 1.71 5.81
C ALA A 52 -3.26 2.37 5.72
N ALA A 53 -3.83 2.81 6.84
CA ALA A 53 -5.10 3.53 6.86
C ALA A 53 -5.02 4.84 6.09
N LEU A 54 -3.94 5.63 6.28
CA LEU A 54 -3.71 6.86 5.52
C LEU A 54 -3.56 6.58 4.02
N THR A 55 -2.82 5.55 3.65
CA THR A 55 -2.64 5.14 2.24
C THR A 55 -3.96 4.76 1.60
N ILE A 56 -4.81 3.99 2.29
CA ILE A 56 -6.10 3.55 1.76
C ILE A 56 -7.09 4.72 1.65
N VAL A 57 -7.14 5.59 2.66
CA VAL A 57 -8.13 6.68 2.72
C VAL A 57 -7.73 7.88 1.86
N LEU A 58 -6.43 8.12 1.69
CA LEU A 58 -5.93 9.31 0.99
C LEU A 58 -5.23 8.96 -0.33
N LEU A 59 -4.27 8.03 -0.31
CA LEU A 59 -3.41 7.78 -1.46
C LEU A 59 -4.13 6.99 -2.57
N TRP A 60 -4.83 5.92 -2.22
CA TRP A 60 -5.60 5.13 -3.18
C TRP A 60 -6.63 5.95 -3.97
N PRO A 61 -7.50 6.79 -3.35
CA PRO A 61 -8.41 7.62 -4.11
C PRO A 61 -7.68 8.68 -4.94
N LEU A 62 -6.53 9.19 -4.49
CA LEU A 62 -5.70 10.09 -5.28
C LEU A 62 -5.16 9.39 -6.54
N ASP A 63 -4.68 8.15 -6.42
CA ASP A 63 -4.21 7.33 -7.55
C ASP A 63 -5.35 7.04 -8.54
N VAL A 64 -6.55 6.71 -8.04
CA VAL A 64 -7.73 6.49 -8.88
C VAL A 64 -8.13 7.79 -9.60
N LEU A 65 -8.16 8.92 -8.89
CA LEU A 65 -8.49 10.22 -9.47
C LEU A 65 -7.47 10.60 -10.55
N TRP A 66 -6.19 10.32 -10.31
CA TRP A 66 -5.15 10.46 -11.33
C TRP A 66 -5.48 9.60 -12.56
N TRP A 67 -5.73 8.31 -12.40
CA TRP A 67 -6.08 7.44 -13.53
C TRP A 67 -7.34 7.87 -14.29
N MET A 68 -8.32 8.47 -13.62
CA MET A 68 -9.48 9.09 -14.27
C MET A 68 -9.09 10.31 -15.11
N LEU A 69 -8.27 11.23 -14.58
CA LEU A 69 -7.78 12.40 -15.30
C LEU A 69 -6.96 12.02 -16.55
N LEU A 70 -6.29 10.87 -16.47
CA LEU A 70 -5.46 10.29 -17.53
C LEU A 70 -6.29 9.61 -18.64
N GLY A 71 -7.59 9.37 -18.40
CA GLY A 71 -8.43 8.56 -19.27
C GLY A 71 -8.04 7.08 -19.31
N ARG A 72 -7.43 6.53 -18.23
CA ARG A 72 -7.02 5.12 -18.12
C ARG A 72 -7.99 4.24 -17.33
N LEU A 73 -9.10 4.83 -16.91
CA LEU A 73 -10.21 4.23 -16.17
C LEU A 73 -11.48 4.45 -17.00
#